data_AF-A0A9R1XC22-F1
#
_entry.id   AF-A0A9R1XC22-F1
#
_cell.length_a   1.000
_cell.length_b   1.000
_cell.length_c   1.000
_cell.angle_alpha   90.00
_cell.angle_beta   90.00
_cell.angle_gamma   90.00
#
_symmetry.space_group_name_H-M   'P 1'
#
loop_
_entity.id
_entity.type
_entity.pdbx_description
1 polymer ?
#
loop_
_entity_poly.entity_id
_entity_poly.type
_entity_poly.pdbx_seq_one_letter_code
_entity_poly.pdbx_strand_id
1 'polypeptide(L)'
;MPEKKVYVIDAPIPDEHDPTTRAHYNSWLKHVDDSIETASLMLAIIILALQKDLEHLLAYDIITKLKDLFQHQERMKRFETFGVLHGCKMGE
;
A
#
# COMPACT_ATOMS: atom_id res chain seq x y z
N MET A 1 18.15 -16.06 17.19
CA MET A 1 17.70 -15.00 16.26
C MET A 1 16.90 -14.01 17.07
N PRO A 2 17.23 -12.70 17.06
CA PRO A 2 16.44 -11.74 17.81
C PRO A 2 15.01 -11.75 17.26
N GLU A 3 14.02 -11.83 18.15
CA GLU A 3 12.60 -11.79 17.82
C GLU A 3 12.35 -10.59 16.90
N LYS A 4 11.97 -10.84 15.64
CA LYS A 4 11.40 -9.79 14.78
C LYS A 4 10.09 -9.40 15.44
N LYS A 5 10.10 -8.33 16.25
CA LYS A 5 8.87 -7.68 16.71
C LYS A 5 8.00 -7.50 15.48
N VAL A 6 6.77 -8.02 15.51
CA VAL A 6 5.79 -7.91 14.43
C VAL A 6 5.47 -6.42 14.29
N TYR A 7 6.24 -5.74 13.46
CA TYR A 7 6.05 -4.33 13.14
C TYR A 7 5.05 -4.27 11.99
N VAL A 8 3.99 -3.49 12.18
CA VAL A 8 2.97 -3.26 11.15
C VAL A 8 3.38 -2.00 10.38
N ILE A 9 3.41 -2.09 9.05
CA ILE A 9 3.63 -0.92 8.19
C ILE A 9 2.28 -0.20 8.02
N ASP A 10 1.86 0.51 9.05
CA ASP A 10 0.60 1.28 9.11
C ASP A 10 0.78 2.80 8.98
N ALA A 11 2.03 3.26 9.02
CA ALA A 11 2.43 4.65 8.89
C ALA A 11 3.58 4.81 7.88
N PRO A 12 3.73 6.00 7.27
CA PRO A 12 4.90 6.31 6.45
C PRO A 12 6.18 6.23 7.30
N ILE A 13 7.33 6.05 6.63
CA ILE A 13 8.61 6.11 7.31
C ILE A 13 8.76 7.53 7.90
N PRO A 14 9.12 7.66 9.19
CA PRO A 14 9.37 8.97 9.78
C PRO A 14 10.45 9.74 9.01
N ASP A 15 10.25 11.06 8.86
CA ASP A 15 11.28 11.96 8.31
C ASP A 15 12.63 11.78 9.02
N GLU A 16 13.71 12.04 8.28
CA GLU A 16 15.09 11.81 8.72
C GLU A 16 15.33 12.36 10.14
N HIS A 17 15.78 11.47 11.03
CA HIS A 17 15.95 11.79 12.44
C HIS A 17 17.19 12.67 12.66
N ASP A 18 17.10 13.64 13.58
CA ASP A 18 18.25 14.40 14.08
C ASP A 18 19.34 13.44 14.59
N PRO A 19 20.56 13.40 14.03
CA PRO A 19 21.57 12.36 14.30
C PRO A 19 22.21 12.44 15.71
N THR A 20 21.45 12.85 16.73
CA THR A 20 21.89 12.95 18.13
C THR A 20 22.33 11.61 18.73
N THR A 21 21.89 10.45 18.20
CA THR A 21 22.43 9.14 18.64
C THR A 21 22.46 8.06 17.55
N ARG A 22 23.56 7.28 17.50
CA ARG A 22 23.74 6.13 16.59
C ARG A 22 22.61 5.08 16.68
N ALA A 23 22.03 4.89 17.86
CA ALA A 23 20.93 3.97 18.07
C ALA A 23 19.66 4.39 17.30
N HIS A 24 19.36 5.69 17.26
CA HIS A 24 18.22 6.23 16.52
C HIS A 24 18.41 6.07 15.01
N TYR A 25 19.61 6.38 14.52
CA TYR A 25 19.97 6.18 13.11
C TYR A 25 19.84 4.71 12.68
N ASN A 26 20.37 3.78 13.47
CA ASN A 26 20.26 2.35 13.18
C ASN A 26 18.81 1.85 13.21
N SER A 27 17.98 2.39 14.11
CA SER A 27 16.55 2.06 14.15
C SER A 27 15.85 2.57 12.90
N TRP A 28 16.12 3.80 12.48
CA TRP A 28 15.55 4.38 11.26
C TRP A 28 15.97 3.59 10.01
N LEU A 29 17.27 3.28 9.86
CA LEU A 29 17.76 2.45 8.76
C LEU A 29 17.06 1.10 8.69
N LYS A 30 16.83 0.46 9.84
CA LYS A 30 16.09 -0.79 9.90
C LYS A 30 14.65 -0.63 9.38
N HIS A 31 13.97 0.46 9.73
CA HIS A 31 12.63 0.73 9.20
C HIS A 31 12.62 0.93 7.67
N VAL A 32 13.65 1.59 7.14
CA VAL A 32 13.80 1.75 5.68
C VAL A 32 14.02 0.39 5.02
N ASP A 33 14.92 -0.43 5.54
CA ASP A 33 15.23 -1.77 5.02
C ASP A 33 14.00 -2.69 5.07
N ASP A 34 13.30 -2.75 6.21
CA ASP A 34 12.07 -3.52 6.38
C ASP A 34 10.97 -3.08 5.37
N SER A 35 10.88 -1.77 5.09
CA SER A 35 9.95 -1.22 4.11
C SER A 35 10.32 -1.60 2.67
N ILE A 36 11.61 -1.60 2.33
CA ILE A 36 12.10 -2.02 1.00
C ILE A 36 11.87 -3.52 0.79
N GLU A 37 12.21 -4.36 1.78
CA GLU A 37 11.96 -5.81 1.73
C GLU A 37 10.47 -6.10 1.52
N THR A 38 9.61 -5.43 2.30
CA THR A 38 8.17 -5.61 2.20
C THR A 38 7.60 -5.11 0.87
N ALA A 39 8.07 -3.97 0.36
CA ALA A 39 7.68 -3.46 -0.95
C ALA A 39 8.04 -4.44 -2.06
N SER A 40 9.25 -5.01 -2.01
CA SER A 40 9.69 -6.03 -2.96
C SER A 40 8.79 -7.27 -2.95
N LEU A 41 8.44 -7.77 -1.76
CA LEU A 41 7.51 -8.89 -1.60
C LEU A 41 6.12 -8.57 -2.14
N MET A 42 5.61 -7.36 -1.89
CA MET A 42 4.34 -6.90 -2.45
C MET A 42 4.38 -6.86 -3.97
N LEU A 43 5.43 -6.30 -4.57
CA LEU A 43 5.58 -6.23 -6.01
C LEU A 43 5.69 -7.61 -6.66
N ALA A 44 6.29 -8.59 -5.97
CA ALA A 44 6.40 -9.97 -6.45
C ALA A 44 5.04 -10.69 -6.55
N ILE A 45 4.06 -10.30 -5.73
CA ILE A 45 2.72 -10.91 -5.72
C ILE A 45 1.68 -10.08 -6.49
N ILE A 46 2.00 -8.85 -6.85
CA ILE A 46 1.13 -7.96 -7.62
C ILE A 46 1.13 -8.38 -9.10
N ILE A 47 -0.03 -8.21 -9.75
CA ILE A 47 -0.18 -8.46 -11.19
C ILE A 47 0.72 -7.48 -11.96
N LEU A 48 1.42 -7.98 -12.98
CA LEU A 48 2.41 -7.25 -13.76
C LEU A 48 1.92 -5.89 -14.30
N ALA A 49 0.62 -5.78 -14.62
CA ALA A 49 0.01 -4.55 -15.11
C ALA A 49 0.04 -3.39 -14.10
N LEU A 50 0.02 -3.69 -12.79
CA LEU A 50 0.09 -2.70 -11.71
C LEU A 50 1.51 -2.55 -11.15
N GLN A 51 2.38 -3.54 -11.37
CA GLN A 51 3.71 -3.59 -10.78
C GLN A 51 4.58 -2.38 -11.20
N LYS A 52 4.54 -1.99 -12.47
CA LYS A 52 5.34 -0.86 -12.98
C LYS A 52 5.00 0.47 -12.31
N ASP A 53 3.72 0.71 -12.07
CA ASP A 53 3.26 1.96 -11.46
C ASP A 53 3.61 2.05 -9.96
N LEU A 54 3.99 0.91 -9.36
CA LEU A 54 4.25 0.77 -7.93
C LEU A 54 5.73 0.53 -7.62
N GLU A 55 6.59 0.32 -8.62
CA GLU A 55 7.98 -0.13 -8.42
C GLU A 55 8.87 0.85 -7.67
N HIS A 56 8.53 2.15 -7.73
CA HIS A 56 9.26 3.24 -7.10
C HIS A 56 8.71 3.61 -5.72
N LEU A 57 7.67 2.90 -5.25
CA LEU A 57 6.97 3.20 -4.02
C LEU A 57 7.47 2.29 -2.89
N LEU A 58 7.37 2.79 -1.66
CA LEU A 58 7.63 2.02 -0.45
C LEU A 58 6.37 1.29 0.00
N ALA A 59 6.52 0.31 0.90
CA ALA A 59 5.45 -0.61 1.27
C ALA A 59 4.18 0.11 1.74
N TYR A 60 4.31 1.19 2.52
CA TYR A 60 3.18 1.99 2.97
C TYR A 60 2.42 2.65 1.81
N ASP A 61 3.15 3.22 0.85
CA ASP A 61 2.57 3.90 -0.30
C ASP A 61 1.91 2.90 -1.25
N ILE A 62 2.51 1.72 -1.45
CA ILE A 62 1.92 0.60 -2.20
C ILE A 62 0.58 0.20 -1.57
N ILE A 63 0.54 -0.03 -0.25
CA ILE A 63 -0.70 -0.37 0.46
C ILE A 63 -1.76 0.71 0.27
N THR A 64 -1.37 1.97 0.43
CA THR A 64 -2.28 3.12 0.33
C THR A 64 -2.87 3.24 -1.07
N LYS A 65 -2.02 3.11 -2.10
CA LYS A 65 -2.44 3.18 -3.51
C LYS A 65 -3.37 2.04 -3.89
N LEU A 66 -3.08 0.82 -3.44
CA LEU A 66 -3.94 -0.34 -3.68
C LEU A 66 -5.30 -0.16 -3.00
N LYS A 67 -5.34 0.32 -1.75
CA LYS A 67 -6.61 0.61 -1.04
C LYS A 67 -7.47 1.61 -1.81
N ASP A 68 -6.89 2.71 -2.28
CA ASP A 68 -7.63 3.71 -3.06
C ASP A 68 -8.16 3.11 -4.38
N LEU A 69 -7.34 2.34 -5.09
CA LEU A 69 -7.73 1.67 -6.33
C LEU A 69 -8.93 0.74 -6.11
N PHE A 70 -8.88 -0.11 -5.09
CA PHE A 70 -9.98 -1.04 -4.80
C PHE A 70 -11.25 -0.32 -4.35
N GLN A 71 -11.14 0.73 -3.53
CA GLN A 71 -12.29 1.54 -3.15
C GLN A 71 -12.92 2.24 -4.37
N HIS A 72 -12.10 2.74 -5.30
CA HIS A 72 -12.60 3.32 -6.54
C HIS A 72 -13.33 2.28 -7.40
N GLN A 73 -12.74 1.08 -7.56
CA GLN A 73 -13.37 -0.04 -8.27
C GLN A 73 -14.72 -0.42 -7.65
N GLU A 74 -14.82 -0.47 -6.32
CA GLU A 74 -16.09 -0.74 -5.63
C GLU A 74 -17.14 0.34 -5.93
N ARG A 75 -16.76 1.63 -5.89
CA ARG A 75 -17.67 2.73 -6.22
C ARG A 75 -18.20 2.62 -7.65
N MET A 76 -17.31 2.32 -8.60
CA MET A 76 -17.68 2.14 -10.01
C MET A 76 -18.64 0.97 -10.21
N LYS A 77 -18.37 -0.19 -9.61
CA LYS A 77 -19.26 -1.37 -9.68
C LYS A 77 -20.64 -1.09 -9.08
N ARG A 78 -20.70 -0.35 -7.97
CA ARG A 78 -21.99 0.05 -7.37
C ARG A 78 -22.78 0.96 -8.31
N PHE A 79 -22.11 1.91 -8.96
CA PHE A 79 -22.74 2.80 -9.94
C PHE A 79 -23.27 2.01 -11.15
N GLU A 80 -22.47 1.10 -11.71
CA GLU A 80 -22.89 0.22 -12.81
C GLU A 80 -24.10 -0.63 -12.42
N THR A 81 -24.06 -1.26 -11.24
CA THR A 81 -25.17 -2.07 -10.71
C THR A 81 -26.45 -1.24 -10.58
N PHE A 82 -26.35 0.00 -10.08
CA PHE A 82 -27.50 0.90 -9.97
C PHE A 82 -28.03 1.32 -11.35
N GLY A 83 -27.15 1.59 -12.31
CA GLY A 83 -27.52 1.91 -13.69
C GLY A 83 -28.32 0.78 -14.34
N VAL A 84 -27.86 -0.47 -14.17
CA VAL A 84 -28.60 -1.66 -14.64
C VAL A 84 -29.97 -1.76 -13.98
N LEU A 85 -30.04 -1.64 -12.65
CA LEU A 85 -31.31 -1.70 -11.91
C LEU A 85 -32.31 -0.63 -12.38
N HIS A 86 -31.84 0.61 -12.57
CA HIS A 86 -32.66 1.71 -13.07
C HIS A 86 -33.10 1.47 -14.52
N GLY A 87 -32.22 0.96 -15.38
CA GLY A 87 -32.54 0.59 -16.75
C GLY A 87 -33.59 -0.51 -16.83
N CYS A 88 -33.51 -1.54 -15.98
CA CYS A 88 -34.53 -2.59 -15.87
C CYS A 88 -35.90 -2.01 -15.49
N LYS A 89 -35.94 -1.07 -14.53
CA LYS A 89 -37.19 -0.43 -14.10
C LYS A 89 -37.86 0.43 -15.18
N MET A 90 -37.08 0.98 -16.11
CA MET A 90 -37.59 1.84 -17.19
C MET A 90 -37.99 1.05 -18.45
N GLY A 91 -37.69 -0.25 -18.50
CA GLY A 91 -38.08 -1.16 -19.58
C GLY A 91 -39.29 -2.05 -19.25
N GLU A 92 -39.90 -1.86 -18.08
CA GLU A 92 -41.13 -2.53 -17.63
C GLU A 92 -42.37 -1.66 -17.89
#